data_AF-A0A966W936-F1
#
_entry.id   AF-A0A966W936-F1
#
_cell.length_a   1.000
_cell.length_b   1.000
_cell.length_c   1.000
_cell.angle_alpha   90.00
_cell.angle_beta   90.00
_cell.angle_gamma   90.00
#
_symmetry.space_group_name_H-M   'P 1'
#
loop_
_entity.id
_entity.type
_entity.pdbx_description
1 polymer ?
#
loop_
_entity_poly.entity_id
_entity_poly.type
_entity_poly.pdbx_seq_one_letter_code
_entity_poly.pdbx_strand_id
1 'polypeptide(L)'
;MFLTTFTTVFLAELGDKTQLAALLLSAESGRPVLVFFGASLALISSSLVGVVLGRWLSRVLPPQQLERLAGILMVGLGLWLGRQAAVSVFPLA
;
A
#
# COMPACT_ATOMS: atom_id res chain seq x y z
N MET A 1 -20.32 8.03 9.43
CA MET A 1 -19.44 6.83 9.38
C MET A 1 -18.95 6.56 7.97
N PHE A 2 -19.81 6.25 6.99
CA PHE A 2 -19.34 6.00 5.61
C PHE A 2 -18.58 7.18 5.00
N LEU A 3 -19.17 8.38 5.01
CA LEU A 3 -18.55 9.57 4.42
C LEU A 3 -17.23 9.96 5.10
N THR A 4 -17.18 9.84 6.43
CA THR A 4 -15.97 10.12 7.22
C THR A 4 -14.87 9.11 6.92
N THR A 5 -15.18 7.81 6.92
CA THR A 5 -14.20 6.76 6.61
C THR A 5 -13.72 6.86 5.16
N PHE A 6 -14.64 7.08 4.21
CA PHE A 6 -14.31 7.28 2.80
C PHE A 6 -13.37 8.47 2.63
N THR A 7 -13.71 9.65 3.15
CA THR A 7 -12.88 10.84 3.00
C THR A 7 -11.52 10.68 3.67
N THR A 8 -11.44 10.10 4.88
CA THR A 8 -10.16 9.87 5.56
C THR A 8 -9.26 8.90 4.78
N VAL A 9 -9.80 7.76 4.32
CA VAL A 9 -9.03 6.78 3.54
C VAL A 9 -8.66 7.36 2.19
N PHE A 10 -9.58 8.05 1.52
CA PHE A 10 -9.32 8.70 0.24
C PHE A 10 -8.19 9.71 0.35
N LEU A 11 -8.21 10.60 1.35
CA LEU A 11 -7.12 11.56 1.57
C LEU A 11 -5.79 10.87 1.92
N ALA A 12 -5.83 9.76 2.68
CA ALA A 12 -4.62 9.03 3.05
C ALA A 12 -3.98 8.31 1.85
N GLU A 13 -4.79 7.85 0.90
CA GLU A 13 -4.35 7.11 -0.29
C GLU A 13 -4.11 8.02 -1.51
N LEU A 14 -4.59 9.27 -1.47
CA LEU A 14 -4.48 10.22 -2.58
C LEU A 14 -3.02 10.53 -2.91
N GLY A 15 -2.62 10.22 -4.15
CA GLY A 15 -1.27 10.52 -4.65
C GLY A 15 -0.22 9.48 -4.25
N ASP A 16 -0.63 8.30 -3.80
CA ASP A 16 0.30 7.20 -3.61
C ASP A 16 1.01 6.82 -4.93
N LYS A 17 2.21 6.24 -4.81
CA LYS A 17 3.05 5.79 -5.92
C LYS A 17 2.31 4.86 -6.87
N THR A 18 1.40 4.03 -6.36
CA THR A 18 0.57 3.15 -7.19
C THR A 18 -0.40 3.92 -8.10
N GLN A 19 -0.98 5.02 -7.61
CA GLN A 19 -1.87 5.89 -8.39
C GLN A 19 -1.09 6.68 -9.45
N LEU A 20 0.08 7.22 -9.09
CA LEU A 20 0.96 7.89 -10.04
C LEU A 20 1.44 6.94 -11.14
N ALA A 21 1.80 5.70 -10.80
CA ALA A 21 2.18 4.68 -11.77
C ALA A 21 1.01 4.35 -12.73
N ALA A 22 -0.21 4.17 -12.21
CA ALA A 22 -1.38 3.92 -13.05
C ALA A 22 -1.70 5.10 -13.99
N LEU A 23 -1.57 6.34 -13.50
CA LEU A 23 -1.75 7.55 -14.30
C LEU A 23 -0.70 7.65 -15.41
N LEU A 24 0.57 7.43 -15.10
CA LEU A 24 1.67 7.43 -16.08
C LEU A 24 1.48 6.33 -17.13
N LEU A 25 1.15 5.11 -16.70
CA LEU A 25 0.89 3.99 -17.62
C LEU A 25 -0.31 4.27 -18.53
N SER A 26 -1.35 4.93 -17.99
CA SER A 26 -2.51 5.36 -18.77
C SER A 26 -2.14 6.45 -19.79
N ALA A 27 -1.27 7.39 -19.41
CA ALA A 27 -0.80 8.45 -20.28
C ALA A 27 0.11 7.91 -21.41
N GLU A 28 0.98 6.95 -21.10
CA GLU A 28 1.93 6.38 -22.05
C GLU A 28 1.27 5.38 -23.03
N SER A 29 0.37 4.53 -22.54
CA SER A 29 -0.27 3.49 -23.36
C SER A 29 -1.37 4.01 -24.30
N GLY A 30 -1.87 5.23 -24.07
CA GLY A 30 -3.03 5.79 -24.79
C GLY A 30 -4.32 4.96 -24.63
N ARG A 31 -4.36 3.99 -23.69
CA ARG A 31 -5.43 3.01 -23.52
C ARG A 31 -5.93 2.99 -22.06
N PRO A 32 -6.63 4.06 -21.62
CA PRO A 32 -6.99 4.24 -20.21
C PRO A 32 -7.87 3.11 -19.66
N VAL A 33 -8.80 2.57 -20.47
CA VAL A 33 -9.68 1.47 -20.06
C VAL A 33 -8.89 0.20 -19.74
N LEU A 34 -7.87 -0.11 -20.55
CA LEU A 34 -7.09 -1.33 -20.38
C LEU A 34 -6.17 -1.23 -19.15
N VAL A 35 -5.60 -0.05 -18.92
CA VAL A 35 -4.84 0.26 -17.70
C VAL A 35 -5.72 0.20 -16.47
N PHE A 36 -6.96 0.72 -16.53
CA PHE A 36 -7.92 0.63 -15.43
C PHE A 36 -8.18 -0.83 -15.03
N PHE A 37 -8.48 -1.72 -15.99
CA PHE A 37 -8.70 -3.13 -15.69
C PHE A 37 -7.41 -3.82 -15.20
N GLY A 38 -6.25 -3.51 -15.79
CA GLY A 38 -4.97 -4.06 -15.35
C GLY A 38 -4.61 -3.67 -13.90
N ALA A 39 -4.70 -2.38 -13.58
CA ALA A 39 -4.47 -1.88 -12.23
C ALA A 39 -5.49 -2.42 -11.22
N SER A 40 -6.78 -2.50 -11.62
CA SER A 40 -7.84 -3.08 -10.78
C SER A 40 -7.58 -4.55 -10.49
N LEU A 41 -7.20 -5.34 -11.50
CA LEU A 41 -6.86 -6.75 -11.34
C LEU A 41 -5.62 -6.92 -10.45
N ALA A 42 -4.61 -6.08 -10.63
CA ALA A 42 -3.41 -6.09 -9.79
C ALA A 42 -3.77 -5.81 -8.32
N LEU A 43 -4.61 -4.80 -8.05
CA LEU A 43 -5.09 -4.46 -6.72
C LEU A 43 -5.87 -5.62 -6.09
N ILE A 44 -6.87 -6.15 -6.80
CA ILE A 44 -7.69 -7.29 -6.33
C ILE A 44 -6.79 -8.49 -6.02
N SER A 45 -5.85 -8.82 -6.91
CA SER A 45 -4.96 -9.96 -6.74
C SER A 45 -4.03 -9.77 -5.53
N SER A 46 -3.44 -8.58 -5.37
CA SER A 46 -2.59 -8.24 -4.24
C SER A 46 -3.35 -8.31 -2.91
N SER A 47 -4.55 -7.71 -2.86
CA SER A 47 -5.41 -7.79 -1.67
C SER A 47 -5.85 -9.22 -1.36
N LEU A 48 -6.18 -10.02 -2.38
CA LEU A 48 -6.56 -11.42 -2.19
C LEU A 48 -5.41 -12.22 -1.58
N VAL A 49 -4.18 -12.06 -2.09
CA VAL A 49 -2.98 -12.69 -1.52
C VAL A 49 -2.80 -12.26 -0.07
N GLY A 50 -2.89 -10.96 0.22
CA GLY A 50 -2.77 -10.43 1.58
C GLY A 50 -3.81 -11.01 2.54
N VAL A 51 -5.07 -11.11 2.13
CA VAL A 51 -6.17 -11.68 2.93
C VAL A 51 -5.99 -13.18 3.14
N VAL A 52 -5.62 -13.94 2.10
CA VAL A 52 -5.40 -15.40 2.22
C VAL A 52 -4.24 -15.69 3.17
N LEU A 53 -3.11 -14.99 3.00
CA LEU A 53 -1.95 -15.13 3.88
C LEU A 53 -2.26 -14.68 5.31
N GLY A 54 -2.93 -13.53 5.48
CA GLY A 54 -3.34 -13.03 6.79
C GLY A 54 -4.29 -14.00 7.51
N ARG A 55 -5.24 -14.60 6.78
CA ARG A 55 -6.18 -15.60 7.32
C ARG A 55 -5.49 -16.92 7.65
N TRP A 56 -4.49 -17.32 6.88
CA TRP A 56 -3.68 -18.50 7.21
C TRP A 56 -2.85 -18.24 8.47
N LEU A 57 -2.19 -17.09 8.54
CA LEU A 57 -1.33 -16.72 9.66
C LEU A 57 -2.14 -16.57 10.97
N SER A 58 -3.35 -16.03 10.92
CA SER A 58 -4.24 -15.90 12.08
C SER A 58 -4.76 -17.23 12.64
N ARG A 59 -4.65 -18.33 11.88
CA ARG A 59 -4.95 -19.68 12.37
C ARG A 59 -3.76 -20.34 13.06
N VAL A 60 -2.55 -19.95 12.69
CA VAL A 60 -1.30 -20.55 13.19
C VAL A 60 -0.80 -19.80 14.43
N LEU A 61 -0.93 -18.47 14.44
CA LEU A 61 -0.42 -17.61 15.51
C LEU A 61 -1.55 -17.08 16.40
N PRO A 62 -1.33 -17.00 17.73
CA PRO A 62 -2.26 -16.32 18.62
C PRO A 62 -2.33 -14.81 18.29
N PRO A 63 -3.51 -14.19 18.44
CA PRO A 63 -3.76 -12.82 17.98
C PRO A 63 -2.81 -11.79 18.59
N GLN A 64 -2.40 -11.96 19.85
CA GLN A 64 -1.46 -11.06 20.53
C GLN A 64 -0.06 -11.07 19.89
N GLN A 65 0.37 -12.21 19.34
CA GLN A 65 1.66 -12.29 18.63
C GLN A 65 1.56 -11.65 17.26
N LEU A 66 0.42 -11.83 16.57
CA LEU A 66 0.18 -11.23 15.26
C LEU A 66 0.15 -9.70 15.34
N GLU A 67 -0.53 -9.13 16.34
CA GLU A 67 -0.57 -7.68 16.59
C GLU A 67 0.82 -7.11 16.90
N ARG A 68 1.60 -7.78 17.77
CA ARG A 68 2.97 -7.36 18.09
C ARG A 68 3.87 -7.40 16.85
N LEU A 69 3.78 -8.46 16.05
CA LEU A 69 4.56 -8.61 14.84
C LEU A 69 4.20 -7.51 13.82
N ALA A 70 2.91 -7.25 13.61
CA ALA A 70 2.45 -6.17 12.74
C ALA A 70 2.95 -4.81 13.20
N GLY A 71 2.88 -4.52 14.51
CA GLY A 71 3.41 -3.27 15.08
C GLY A 71 4.92 -3.11 14.88
N ILE A 72 5.70 -4.17 15.15
CA ILE A 72 7.16 -4.15 14.95
C ILE A 72 7.51 -3.93 13.47
N LEU A 73 6.82 -4.63 12.56
CA LEU A 73 6.99 -4.44 11.12
C LEU A 73 6.67 -3.01 10.70
N MET A 74 5.58 -2.44 11.22
CA MET A 74 5.16 -1.08 10.87
C MET A 74 6.16 -0.02 11.34
N VAL A 75 6.66 -0.14 12.58
CA VAL A 75 7.72 0.74 13.10
C VAL A 75 9.02 0.56 12.31
N GLY A 76 9.42 -0.68 12.03
CA GLY A 76 10.62 -0.98 11.25
C GLY A 76 10.57 -0.39 9.84
N LEU A 77 9.46 -0.60 9.13
CA LEU A 77 9.22 -0.01 7.81
C LEU A 77 9.21 1.51 7.87
N GLY A 78 8.54 2.10 8.86
CA GLY A 78 8.50 3.55 9.06
C GLY A 78 9.89 4.16 9.29
N LEU A 79 10.72 3.54 10.13
CA LEU A 79 12.11 3.97 10.36
C LEU A 79 12.96 3.84 9.09
N TRP A 80 12.79 2.75 8.34
CA TRP A 80 13.53 2.52 7.10
C TRP A 80 13.15 3.51 6.00
N LEU A 81 11.85 3.75 5.81
CA LEU A 81 11.32 4.77 4.89
C LEU A 81 11.76 6.17 5.30
N GLY A 82 11.69 6.50 6.60
CA GLY A 82 12.17 7.77 7.14
C GLY A 82 13.66 7.99 6.89
N ARG A 83 14.48 6.96 7.07
CA ARG A 83 15.92 7.01 6.75
C ARG A 83 16.15 7.24 5.25
N GLN A 84 15.44 6.53 4.38
CA GLN A 84 15.55 6.74 2.93
C GLN A 84 15.15 8.15 2.54
N ALA A 85 14.04 8.66 3.08
CA ALA A 85 13.59 10.02 2.84
C ALA A 85 14.65 11.03 3.28
N ALA A 86 15.23 10.87 4.48
CA ALA A 86 16.29 11.73 4.99
C ALA A 86 17.53 11.73 4.08
N VAL A 87 17.97 10.56 3.60
CA VAL A 87 19.11 10.44 2.67
C VAL A 87 18.80 11.07 1.31
N SER A 88 17.58 10.92 0.80
CA SER A 88 17.19 11.51 -0.49
C SER A 88 17.01 13.03 -0.45
N VAL A 89 16.61 13.59 0.70
CA VAL A 89 16.36 15.04 0.89
C VAL A 89 17.63 15.77 1.30
N PHE A 90 18.50 15.13 2.07
CA PHE A 90 19.85 15.61 2.39
C PHE A 90 20.88 14.72 1.68
N PRO A 91 20.93 14.74 0.33
CA PRO A 91 22.09 14.18 -0.35
C PRO A 91 23.27 15.02 0.12
N LEU A 92 24.16 14.41 0.92
CA LEU A 92 25.41 15.06 1.31
C LEU A 92 26.07 15.55 0.02
N ALA A 93 26.41 16.85 0.00
CA ALA A 93 27.22 17.48 -1.04
C ALA A 93 28.51 16.68 -1.31
#